data_AF-A0AA92H9X2-F1
#
_entry.id   AF-A0AA92H9X2-F1
#
_cell.length_a   1.000
_cell.length_b   1.000
_cell.length_c   1.000
_cell.angle_alpha   90.00
_cell.angle_beta   90.00
_cell.angle_gamma   90.00
#
_symmetry.space_group_name_H-M   'P 1'
#
loop_
_entity.id
_entity.type
_entity.pdbx_description
1 polymer ?
#
loop_
_entity_poly.entity_id
_entity_poly.type
_entity_poly.pdbx_seq_one_letter_code
_entity_poly.pdbx_strand_id
1 'polypeptide(L)'
;MPDHQSLIEQKVRTILLHDWDPIGVSELDGALDEYDLYARSLSDMLLAGASEDELYRYLAWAEFEHMGLPRQGTRAPVVAQKLFRLTET
;
A
#
# COMPACT_ATOMS: atom_id res chain seq x y z
N MET A 1 -8.91 -20.18 9.64
CA MET A 1 -9.28 -19.30 8.52
C MET A 1 -8.71 -17.94 8.82
N PRO A 2 -8.09 -17.24 7.84
CA PRO A 2 -7.64 -15.88 8.08
C PRO A 2 -8.86 -15.01 8.42
N ASP A 3 -8.70 -14.14 9.40
CA ASP A 3 -9.72 -13.15 9.73
C ASP A 3 -9.80 -12.08 8.63
N HIS A 4 -10.83 -11.25 8.70
CA HIS A 4 -11.09 -10.23 7.68
C HIS A 4 -9.91 -9.26 7.52
N GLN A 5 -9.24 -8.93 8.63
CA GLN A 5 -8.06 -8.07 8.63
C GLN A 5 -6.89 -8.72 7.88
N SER A 6 -6.57 -9.98 8.17
CA SER A 6 -5.51 -10.72 7.48
C SER A 6 -5.75 -10.84 5.98
N LEU A 7 -7.01 -10.95 5.55
CA LEU A 7 -7.37 -10.97 4.12
C LEU A 7 -7.17 -9.60 3.44
N ILE A 8 -7.49 -8.49 4.12
CA ILE A 8 -7.23 -7.16 3.61
C ILE A 8 -5.72 -6.92 3.52
N GLU A 9 -4.98 -7.19 4.59
CA GLU A 9 -3.51 -7.00 4.62
C GLU A 9 -2.83 -7.77 3.48
N GLN A 10 -3.22 -9.02 3.22
CA GLN A 10 -2.69 -9.81 2.09
C GLN A 10 -2.98 -9.16 0.73
N LYS A 11 -4.19 -8.65 0.51
CA LYS A 11 -4.54 -7.95 -0.75
C LYS A 11 -3.76 -6.65 -0.91
N VAL A 12 -3.63 -5.88 0.18
CA VAL A 12 -2.85 -4.64 0.21
C VAL A 12 -1.40 -4.96 -0.13
N ARG A 13 -0.77 -5.93 0.53
CA ARG A 13 0.60 -6.39 0.25
C ARG A 13 0.83 -6.67 -1.23
N THR A 14 -0.06 -7.45 -1.85
CA THR A 14 0.03 -7.77 -3.29
C THR A 14 -0.06 -6.52 -4.16
N ILE A 15 -0.94 -5.58 -3.84
CA ILE A 15 -1.06 -4.29 -4.57
C ILE A 15 0.22 -3.46 -4.40
N LEU A 16 0.78 -3.40 -3.19
CA LEU A 16 2.01 -2.64 -2.95
C LEU A 16 3.18 -3.22 -3.75
N LEU A 17 3.35 -4.54 -3.74
CA LEU A 17 4.43 -5.21 -4.45
C LEU A 17 4.31 -5.06 -5.98
N HIS A 18 3.12 -5.07 -6.57
CA HIS A 18 2.99 -5.10 -8.04
C HIS A 18 2.57 -3.78 -8.68
N ASP A 19 1.90 -2.89 -7.94
CA ASP A 19 1.37 -1.64 -8.49
C ASP A 19 2.04 -0.39 -7.91
N TRP A 20 2.56 -0.46 -6.68
CA TRP A 20 3.22 0.67 -6.04
C TRP A 20 4.73 0.64 -6.25
N ASP A 21 5.38 -0.45 -5.83
CA ASP A 21 6.81 -0.76 -5.90
C ASP A 21 7.73 0.40 -6.34
N PRO A 22 7.91 1.42 -5.48
CA PRO A 22 8.67 2.60 -5.84
C PRO A 22 10.18 2.35 -5.86
N ILE A 23 10.65 1.24 -5.28
CA ILE A 23 12.07 0.85 -5.20
C ILE A 23 12.45 -0.26 -6.20
N GLY A 24 11.49 -0.86 -6.90
CA GLY A 24 11.72 -1.78 -8.01
C GLY A 24 12.09 -3.20 -7.59
N VAL A 25 11.56 -3.70 -6.48
CA VAL A 25 11.89 -5.03 -5.92
C VAL A 25 10.89 -6.13 -6.30
N SER A 26 9.82 -5.81 -7.03
CA SER A 26 8.76 -6.75 -7.44
C SER A 26 9.24 -8.01 -8.16
N GLU A 27 10.35 -7.92 -8.90
CA GLU A 27 10.94 -9.03 -9.64
C GLU A 27 11.97 -9.84 -8.82
N LEU A 28 12.25 -9.45 -7.57
CA LEU A 28 13.19 -10.13 -6.70
C LEU A 28 12.49 -11.25 -5.93
N ASP A 29 13.09 -12.44 -6.00
CA ASP A 29 12.66 -13.57 -5.18
C ASP A 29 12.73 -13.19 -3.69
N GLY A 30 11.61 -13.34 -2.99
CA GLY A 30 11.52 -13.07 -1.56
C GLY A 30 11.16 -11.64 -1.17
N ALA A 31 10.94 -10.71 -2.11
CA ALA A 31 10.54 -9.32 -1.80
C ALA A 31 9.09 -9.17 -1.28
N LEU A 32 8.42 -10.27 -0.94
CA LEU A 32 7.01 -10.27 -0.53
C LEU A 32 6.81 -9.56 0.81
N ASP A 33 7.81 -9.58 1.70
CA ASP A 33 7.77 -8.98 3.03
C ASP A 33 8.27 -7.52 3.08
N GLU A 34 8.91 -7.03 2.02
CA GLU A 34 9.43 -5.66 1.93
C GLU A 34 8.34 -4.61 2.22
N TYR A 35 7.09 -4.90 1.84
CA TYR A 35 5.95 -4.01 1.99
C TYR A 35 5.07 -4.29 3.21
N ASP A 36 5.43 -5.22 4.10
CA ASP A 36 4.57 -5.67 5.20
C ASP A 36 4.17 -4.55 6.17
N LEU A 37 5.10 -3.67 6.53
CA LEU A 37 4.83 -2.56 7.44
C LEU A 37 3.83 -1.57 6.86
N TYR A 38 3.93 -1.29 5.56
CA TYR A 38 2.98 -0.45 4.84
C TYR A 38 1.65 -1.14 4.65
N ALA A 39 1.65 -2.44 4.35
CA ALA A 39 0.45 -3.24 4.17
C ALA A 39 -0.39 -3.28 5.43
N ARG A 40 0.24 -3.48 6.60
CA ARG A 40 -0.43 -3.41 7.90
C ARG A 40 -1.03 -2.04 8.13
N SER A 41 -0.23 -0.97 7.99
CA SER A 41 -0.69 0.40 8.25
C SER A 41 -1.88 0.78 7.36
N LEU A 42 -1.81 0.46 6.06
CA LEU A 42 -2.89 0.74 5.11
C LEU A 42 -4.13 -0.14 5.37
N SER A 43 -3.95 -1.39 5.80
CA SER A 43 -5.08 -2.23 6.19
C SER A 43 -5.81 -1.68 7.43
N ASP A 44 -5.07 -1.16 8.41
CA ASP A 44 -5.64 -0.51 9.59
C ASP A 44 -6.39 0.78 9.20
N MET A 45 -5.82 1.58 8.30
CA MET A 45 -6.49 2.77 7.74
C MET A 45 -7.78 2.43 7.01
N LEU A 46 -7.77 1.40 6.15
CA LEU A 46 -8.94 0.94 5.41
C LEU A 46 -10.05 0.46 6.37
N LEU A 47 -9.70 -0.33 7.39
CA LEU A 47 -10.64 -0.80 8.41
C LEU A 47 -11.19 0.33 9.29
N ALA A 48 -10.44 1.42 9.43
CA ALA A 48 -10.88 2.64 10.12
C ALA A 48 -11.73 3.58 9.23
N GLY A 49 -11.96 3.24 7.96
CA GLY A 49 -12.76 4.05 7.03
C GLY A 49 -12.00 5.23 6.44
N ALA A 50 -10.68 5.12 6.28
CA ALA A 50 -9.87 6.16 5.65
C ALA A 50 -10.33 6.46 4.21
N SER A 51 -10.29 7.74 3.86
CA SER A 51 -10.56 8.24 2.51
C SER A 51 -9.43 7.94 1.53
N GLU A 52 -9.72 7.95 0.23
CA GLU A 52 -8.72 7.84 -0.84
C GLU A 52 -7.57 8.85 -0.67
N ASP A 53 -7.88 10.09 -0.27
CA ASP A 53 -6.88 11.14 -0.03
C ASP A 53 -5.95 10.82 1.15
N GLU A 54 -6.46 10.21 2.23
CA GLU A 54 -5.64 9.79 3.36
C GLU A 54 -4.68 8.66 2.97
N LEU A 55 -5.16 7.69 2.18
CA LEU A 55 -4.32 6.61 1.63
C LEU A 55 -3.24 7.17 0.71
N TYR A 56 -3.58 8.11 -0.16
CA TYR A 56 -2.62 8.82 -1.02
C TYR A 56 -1.56 9.56 -0.20
N ARG A 57 -1.96 10.34 0.81
CA ARG A 57 -1.03 11.06 1.67
C ARG A 57 -0.07 10.13 2.40
N TYR A 58 -0.55 8.98 2.86
CA TYR A 58 0.29 7.97 3.49
C TYR A 58 1.33 7.40 2.51
N LEU A 59 0.91 6.99 1.31
CA LEU A 59 1.82 6.47 0.27
C LEU A 59 2.87 7.51 -0.14
N ALA A 60 2.46 8.76 -0.35
CA ALA A 60 3.37 9.85 -0.70
C ALA A 60 4.37 10.17 0.43
N TRP A 61 3.93 10.10 1.70
CA TRP A 61 4.81 10.22 2.85
C TRP A 61 5.80 9.05 2.92
N ALA A 62 5.35 7.83 2.68
CA ALA A 62 6.21 6.65 2.70
C ALA A 62 7.30 6.72 1.62
N GLU A 63 6.96 7.11 0.39
CA GLU A 63 7.94 7.33 -0.68
C GLU A 63 8.96 8.40 -0.30
N PHE A 64 8.51 9.57 0.16
CA PHE A 64 9.38 10.73 0.34
C PHE A 64 10.14 10.72 1.67
N GLU A 65 9.43 10.62 2.79
CA GLU A 65 10.03 10.74 4.12
C GLU A 65 10.65 9.43 4.60
N HIS A 66 9.99 8.29 4.35
CA HIS A 66 10.45 7.00 4.87
C HIS A 66 11.47 6.32 3.95
N MET A 67 11.27 6.35 2.63
CA MET A 67 12.19 5.74 1.65
C MET A 67 13.23 6.74 1.11
N GLY A 68 13.04 8.04 1.32
CA GLY A 68 13.96 9.08 0.83
C GLY A 68 13.92 9.30 -0.68
N LEU A 69 12.85 8.88 -1.34
CA LEU A 69 12.69 9.02 -2.79
C LEU A 69 12.27 10.45 -3.16
N PRO A 70 12.71 10.99 -4.30
CA PRO A 70 12.27 12.31 -4.74
C PRO A 70 10.74 12.34 -4.94
N ARG A 71 10.11 13.50 -4.71
CA ARG A 71 8.68 13.75 -4.97
C ARG A 71 8.36 13.67 -6.45
N GLN A 72 8.33 12.47 -7.01
CA GLN A 72 7.99 12.18 -8.41
C GLN A 72 7.27 10.82 -8.54
N GLY A 73 6.77 10.25 -7.44
CA GLY A 73 5.99 9.02 -7.48
C GLY A 73 4.68 9.22 -8.24
N THR A 74 4.61 8.70 -9.46
CA THR A 74 3.41 8.77 -10.32
C THR A 74 2.36 7.71 -9.95
N ARG A 75 2.73 6.76 -9.09
CA ARG A 75 1.91 5.58 -8.77
C ARG A 75 1.03 5.77 -7.54
N ALA A 76 1.45 6.56 -6.55
CA ALA A 76 0.71 6.76 -5.31
C ALA A 76 -0.78 7.12 -5.49
N PRO A 77 -1.18 8.02 -6.42
CA PRO A 77 -2.60 8.32 -6.63
C PRO A 77 -3.41 7.12 -7.16
N VAL A 78 -2.85 6.38 -8.13
CA VAL A 78 -3.53 5.21 -8.74
C VAL A 78 -3.64 4.07 -7.73
N VAL A 79 -2.59 3.85 -6.94
CA VAL A 79 -2.56 2.84 -5.88
C VAL A 79 -3.56 3.20 -4.79
N ALA A 80 -3.62 4.45 -4.33
CA ALA A 80 -4.58 4.90 -3.33
C ALA A 80 -6.03 4.60 -3.75
N GLN A 81 -6.39 4.92 -5.00
CA GLN A 81 -7.69 4.60 -5.56
C GLN A 81 -7.96 3.09 -5.59
N LYS A 82 -6.97 2.28 -5.99
CA LYS A 82 -7.10 0.82 -6.04
C LYS A 82 -7.33 0.23 -4.65
N LEU A 83 -6.63 0.75 -3.64
CA LEU A 83 -6.79 0.35 -2.24
C LEU A 83 -8.16 0.76 -1.71
N PHE A 84 -8.62 1.99 -1.97
CA PHE A 84 -9.92 2.48 -1.52
C PHE A 84 -11.09 1.61 -2.04
N ARG A 85 -11.00 1.13 -3.28
CA ARG A 85 -12.02 0.22 -3.84
C ARG A 85 -12.06 -1.16 -3.17
N LEU A 86 -11.07 -1.56 -2.38
CA LEU A 86 -11.13 -2.82 -1.62
C LEU A 86 -12.21 -2.81 -0.54
N THR A 87 -12.59 -1.63 -0.05
CA THR A 87 -13.56 -1.46 1.03
C THR A 87 -14.98 -1.14 0.53
N GLU A 88 -15.17 -0.90 -0.78
CA GLU A 88 -16.48 -0.59 -1.37
C GLU A 88 -17.33 -1.85 -1.73
N THR A 89 -17.13 -2.97 -1.04
CA THR A 89 -17.94 -4.19 -1.22
C THR A 89 -19.01 -4.31 -0.13
#